data_AF-A0AA47NU81-F1
#
_entry.id   AF-A0AA47NU81-F1
#
_cell.length_a   1.000
_cell.length_b   1.000
_cell.length_c   1.000
_cell.angle_alpha   90.00
_cell.angle_beta   90.00
_cell.angle_gamma   90.00
#
_symmetry.space_group_name_H-M   'P 1'
#
loop_
_entity.id
_entity.type
_entity.pdbx_description
1 polymer ?
#
loop_
_entity_poly.entity_id
_entity_poly.type
_entity_poly.pdbx_seq_one_letter_code
_entity_poly.pdbx_strand_id
1 'polypeptide(L)'
;MQGLPIPNVYLALRLSGDHNHAIETDYLNKITTDLHRDIQHALSQGKPMVGLLSQYTMCVLASCKNMHSVTFTVNDRSASLITQLKREMHQEKESIDHSQMPLSNYFTFSGGILALCLAGVRVNVHLTTHLITVIQHNALVDAGVMGSTDTLAMAGMALSCEKNSGLYTHNVAALEAAITKIKDKLETTKPDFHIGNKFSTPIAIMALVAMGSQKDLTSTMLKLRAEAQSGTYYNPMALSYALMGLQRKTYQDVKNVNCQNEQNNLVLEPAVEVELEVVPNQKATVVVEVVKSNGQIHIYTTHVSKGTSLLTALELIRAKNAGFTFEVEPSQWGPYLSNVNGEHARQSDRRAWYLLLDGVPLSEGITDFKIIGPHVITIKNTTY
;
A
#
# COMPACT_ATOMS: atom_id res chain seq x y z
N MET A 1 9.31 -1.10 18.93
CA MET A 1 9.23 -2.45 18.33
C MET A 1 9.54 -2.30 16.85
N GLN A 2 10.59 -2.93 16.33
CA GLN A 2 10.77 -3.03 14.88
C GLN A 2 9.68 -3.96 14.34
N GLY A 3 8.82 -3.44 13.47
CA GLY A 3 7.81 -4.24 12.77
C GLY A 3 8.44 -5.21 11.76
N LEU A 4 7.62 -6.06 11.15
CA LEU A 4 8.04 -6.92 10.03
C LEU A 4 8.65 -6.06 8.90
N PRO A 5 9.66 -6.57 8.17
CA PRO A 5 10.26 -5.83 7.07
C PRO A 5 9.22 -5.58 5.97
N ILE A 6 9.31 -4.43 5.31
CA ILE A 6 8.38 -3.99 4.26
C ILE A 6 9.04 -4.24 2.91
N PRO A 7 8.62 -5.26 2.14
CA PRO A 7 9.10 -5.55 0.79
C PRO A 7 9.26 -4.32 -0.11
N ASN A 8 8.30 -3.39 -0.09
CA ASN A 8 8.38 -2.22 -0.95
C ASN A 8 9.54 -1.27 -0.62
N VAL A 9 10.01 -1.25 0.63
CA VAL A 9 11.23 -0.50 1.01
C VAL A 9 12.44 -1.10 0.30
N TYR A 10 12.57 -2.42 0.31
CA TYR A 10 13.63 -3.09 -0.44
C TYR A 10 13.51 -2.81 -1.94
N LEU A 11 12.31 -2.91 -2.53
CA LEU A 11 12.10 -2.59 -3.95
C LEU A 11 12.53 -1.16 -4.29
N ALA A 12 12.18 -0.18 -3.46
CA ALA A 12 12.55 1.21 -3.70
C ALA A 12 14.07 1.43 -3.65
N LEU A 13 14.77 0.77 -2.72
CA LEU A 13 16.25 0.80 -2.63
C LEU A 13 16.91 0.05 -3.80
N ARG A 14 16.32 -1.04 -4.26
CA ARG A 14 16.87 -1.82 -5.40
C ARG A 14 16.65 -1.15 -6.74
N LEU A 15 15.59 -0.36 -6.87
CA LEU A 15 15.30 0.38 -8.07
C LEU A 15 15.97 1.76 -8.09
N SER A 16 16.55 2.19 -6.97
CA SER A 16 17.30 3.46 -6.93
C SER A 16 18.62 3.39 -7.69
N GLY A 17 19.15 4.55 -8.07
CA GLY A 17 20.49 4.65 -8.66
C GLY A 17 21.62 4.60 -7.64
N ASP A 18 21.30 4.82 -6.35
CA ASP A 18 22.26 4.81 -5.26
C ASP A 18 22.02 3.59 -4.36
N HIS A 19 23.10 2.89 -4.00
CA HIS A 19 23.03 1.63 -3.27
C HIS A 19 23.94 1.58 -2.05
N ASN A 20 23.41 0.94 -1.00
CA ASN A 20 24.20 0.50 0.15
C ASN A 20 24.05 -1.02 0.29
N HIS A 21 25.00 -1.77 -0.26
CA HIS A 21 24.90 -3.22 -0.38
C HIS A 21 24.77 -3.92 0.97
N ALA A 22 25.44 -3.42 2.01
CA ALA A 22 25.38 -4.01 3.34
C ALA A 22 23.96 -3.92 3.92
N ILE A 23 23.35 -2.73 3.87
CA ILE A 23 22.00 -2.48 4.38
C ILE A 23 20.96 -3.22 3.53
N GLU A 24 21.07 -3.16 2.21
CA GLU A 24 20.15 -3.86 1.30
C GLU A 24 20.20 -5.38 1.49
N THR A 25 21.40 -5.94 1.68
CA THR A 25 21.58 -7.38 1.94
C THR A 25 20.98 -7.78 3.28
N ASP A 26 21.24 -7.01 4.34
CA ASP A 26 20.64 -7.25 5.66
C ASP A 26 19.11 -7.17 5.60
N TYR A 27 18.57 -6.18 4.89
CA TYR A 27 17.13 -6.01 4.75
C TYR A 27 16.49 -7.14 3.93
N LEU A 28 17.13 -7.58 2.85
CA LEU A 28 16.69 -8.76 2.09
C LEU A 28 16.73 -10.03 2.95
N ASN A 29 17.73 -10.18 3.81
CA ASN A 29 17.80 -11.32 4.72
C ASN A 29 16.61 -11.31 5.68
N LYS A 30 16.23 -10.16 6.24
CA LYS A 30 15.01 -10.03 7.06
C LYS A 30 13.74 -10.41 6.29
N ILE A 31 13.61 -9.97 5.03
CA ILE A 31 12.49 -10.35 4.16
C ILE A 31 12.45 -11.87 3.95
N THR A 32 13.59 -12.47 3.61
CA THR A 32 13.69 -13.89 3.27
C THR A 32 13.70 -14.83 4.48
N THR A 33 13.68 -14.29 5.70
CA THR A 33 13.65 -15.06 6.96
C THR A 33 12.40 -14.74 7.77
N ASP A 34 12.33 -13.54 8.34
CA ASP A 34 11.28 -13.14 9.27
C ASP A 34 9.92 -12.99 8.58
N LEU A 35 9.86 -12.24 7.47
CA LEU A 35 8.62 -12.09 6.70
C LEU A 35 8.23 -13.41 6.03
N HIS A 36 9.19 -14.19 5.53
CA HIS A 36 8.93 -15.51 4.98
C HIS A 36 8.22 -16.41 6.00
N ARG A 37 8.74 -16.48 7.24
CA ARG A 37 8.14 -17.27 8.33
C ARG A 37 6.75 -16.77 8.69
N ASP A 38 6.55 -15.46 8.75
CA ASP A 38 5.24 -14.86 9.05
C ASP A 38 4.20 -15.18 7.97
N ILE A 39 4.54 -15.03 6.69
CA ILE A 39 3.68 -15.42 5.56
C ILE A 39 3.35 -16.91 5.63
N GLN A 40 4.35 -17.77 5.87
CA GLN A 40 4.12 -19.22 5.96
C GLN A 40 3.15 -19.56 7.09
N HIS A 41 3.34 -18.94 8.27
CA HIS A 41 2.44 -19.12 9.39
C HIS A 41 1.01 -18.65 9.03
N ALA A 42 0.86 -17.47 8.44
CA ALA A 42 -0.44 -16.94 8.08
C ALA A 42 -1.16 -17.79 7.02
N LEU A 43 -0.43 -18.31 6.02
CA LEU A 43 -0.93 -19.27 5.04
C LEU A 43 -1.42 -20.57 5.71
N SER A 44 -0.71 -21.08 6.72
CA SER A 44 -1.15 -22.26 7.48
C SER A 44 -2.48 -22.04 8.23
N GLN A 45 -2.77 -20.78 8.58
CA GLN A 45 -4.03 -20.37 9.20
C GLN A 45 -5.12 -20.04 8.17
N GLY A 46 -4.87 -20.25 6.87
CA GLY A 46 -5.81 -19.93 5.79
C GLY A 46 -6.06 -18.44 5.61
N LYS A 47 -5.17 -17.57 6.08
CA LYS A 47 -5.28 -16.12 5.89
C LYS A 47 -4.85 -15.76 4.45
N PRO A 48 -5.61 -14.92 3.72
CA PRO A 48 -5.23 -14.48 2.38
C PRO A 48 -3.93 -13.67 2.39
N MET A 49 -2.96 -14.03 1.55
CA MET A 49 -1.61 -13.42 1.53
C MET A 49 -1.20 -12.84 0.18
N VAL A 50 -2.15 -12.64 -0.75
CA VAL A 50 -1.88 -12.13 -2.11
C VAL A 50 -0.96 -10.90 -2.11
N GLY A 51 -1.26 -9.89 -1.28
CA GLY A 51 -0.50 -8.63 -1.27
C GLY A 51 0.97 -8.83 -0.89
N LEU A 52 1.22 -9.53 0.22
CA LEU A 52 2.57 -9.80 0.69
C LEU A 52 3.33 -10.74 -0.25
N LEU A 53 2.69 -11.80 -0.75
CA LEU A 53 3.31 -12.71 -1.72
C LEU A 53 3.66 -12.01 -3.04
N SER A 54 2.83 -11.06 -3.48
CA SER A 54 3.09 -10.27 -4.69
C SER A 54 4.33 -9.41 -4.51
N GLN A 55 4.41 -8.65 -3.42
CA GLN A 55 5.57 -7.81 -3.15
C GLN A 55 6.83 -8.64 -2.87
N TYR A 56 6.71 -9.77 -2.18
CA TYR A 56 7.82 -10.69 -1.95
C TYR A 56 8.33 -11.27 -3.29
N THR A 57 7.44 -11.66 -4.19
CA THR A 57 7.81 -12.09 -5.56
C THR A 57 8.62 -11.02 -6.27
N MET A 58 8.17 -9.76 -6.25
CA MET A 58 8.90 -8.65 -6.84
C MET A 58 10.26 -8.42 -6.17
N CYS A 59 10.38 -8.57 -4.85
CA CYS A 59 11.66 -8.47 -4.14
C CYS A 59 12.65 -9.56 -4.57
N VAL A 60 12.18 -10.80 -4.72
CA VAL A 60 13.03 -11.91 -5.16
C VAL A 60 13.54 -11.62 -6.58
N LEU A 61 12.68 -11.14 -7.48
CA LEU A 61 13.08 -10.68 -8.81
C LEU A 61 14.16 -9.59 -8.76
N ALA A 62 13.94 -8.54 -7.95
CA ALA A 62 14.89 -7.43 -7.79
C ALA A 62 16.21 -7.80 -7.10
N SER A 63 16.27 -8.97 -6.47
CA SER A 63 17.49 -9.48 -5.81
C SER A 63 18.36 -10.36 -6.72
N CYS A 64 17.95 -10.59 -7.97
CA CYS A 64 18.54 -11.56 -8.91
C CYS A 64 18.65 -13.00 -8.36
N LYS A 65 17.92 -13.33 -7.28
CA LYS A 65 17.85 -14.70 -6.75
C LYS A 65 16.92 -15.55 -7.61
N ASN A 66 17.24 -16.85 -7.71
CA ASN A 66 16.38 -17.79 -8.41
C ASN A 66 15.04 -17.94 -7.67
N MET A 67 13.96 -17.53 -8.32
CA MET A 67 12.61 -17.53 -7.75
C MET A 67 12.07 -18.93 -7.44
N HIS A 68 12.58 -19.97 -8.11
CA HIS A 68 12.24 -21.36 -7.83
C HIS A 68 12.90 -21.89 -6.55
N SER A 69 13.92 -21.21 -6.02
CA SER A 69 14.57 -21.59 -4.76
C SER A 69 13.75 -21.22 -3.51
N VAL A 70 12.75 -20.36 -3.65
CA VAL A 70 11.89 -19.94 -2.53
C VAL A 70 10.65 -20.81 -2.48
N THR A 71 10.47 -21.54 -1.38
CA THR A 71 9.35 -22.46 -1.16
C THR A 71 8.66 -22.20 0.15
N PHE A 72 7.33 -22.32 0.18
CA PHE A 72 6.53 -22.31 1.40
C PHE A 72 6.04 -23.72 1.71
N THR A 73 6.09 -24.11 2.98
CA THR A 73 5.48 -25.35 3.48
C THR A 73 4.22 -25.01 4.24
N VAL A 74 3.07 -25.39 3.69
CA VAL A 74 1.74 -25.11 4.26
C VAL A 74 1.01 -26.45 4.41
N ASN A 75 0.62 -26.81 5.64
CA ASN A 75 -0.06 -28.07 5.96
C ASN A 75 0.67 -29.29 5.35
N ASP A 76 1.98 -29.40 5.64
CA ASP A 76 2.89 -30.44 5.16
C ASP A 76 3.06 -30.54 3.62
N ARG A 77 2.59 -29.54 2.87
CA ARG A 77 2.76 -29.45 1.43
C ARG A 77 3.69 -28.31 1.07
N SER A 78 4.82 -28.63 0.46
CA SER A 78 5.75 -27.64 -0.07
C SER A 78 5.31 -27.17 -1.47
N ALA A 79 5.38 -25.87 -1.71
CA ALA A 79 5.14 -25.24 -3.00
C ALA A 79 6.09 -24.07 -3.22
N SER A 80 6.51 -23.85 -4.47
CA SER A 80 7.30 -22.65 -4.81
C SER A 80 6.50 -21.37 -4.54
N LEU A 81 7.20 -20.24 -4.33
CA LEU A 81 6.61 -18.91 -4.16
C LEU A 81 5.60 -18.59 -5.26
N ILE A 82 5.95 -18.86 -6.52
CA ILE A 82 5.05 -18.64 -7.67
C ILE A 82 3.83 -19.56 -7.64
N THR A 83 4.03 -20.83 -7.29
CA THR A 83 2.91 -21.76 -7.13
C THR A 83 1.96 -21.30 -6.03
N GLN A 84 2.50 -20.79 -4.92
CA GLN A 84 1.68 -20.26 -3.83
C GLN A 84 0.92 -19.01 -4.25
N LEU A 85 1.57 -18.04 -4.92
CA LEU A 85 0.89 -16.86 -5.44
C LEU A 85 -0.23 -17.22 -6.43
N LYS A 86 -0.01 -18.22 -7.31
CA LYS A 86 -1.07 -18.72 -8.19
C LYS A 86 -2.27 -19.30 -7.44
N ARG A 87 -2.05 -20.01 -6.33
CA ARG A 87 -3.13 -20.56 -5.49
C ARG A 87 -3.94 -19.45 -4.85
N GLU A 88 -3.29 -18.44 -4.30
CA GLU A 88 -3.99 -17.29 -3.71
C GLU A 88 -4.78 -16.51 -4.78
N MET A 89 -4.20 -16.29 -5.96
CA MET A 89 -4.92 -15.67 -7.09
C MET A 89 -6.08 -16.53 -7.61
N HIS A 90 -6.05 -17.85 -7.37
CA HIS A 90 -7.19 -18.71 -7.66
C HIS A 90 -8.33 -18.50 -6.66
N GLN A 91 -8.04 -18.28 -5.38
CA GLN A 91 -9.05 -17.92 -4.39
C GLN A 91 -9.68 -16.55 -4.69
N GLU A 92 -8.89 -15.59 -5.18
CA GLU A 92 -9.43 -14.32 -5.69
C GLU A 92 -10.43 -14.55 -6.83
N LYS A 93 -10.09 -15.45 -7.77
CA LYS A 93 -11.00 -15.86 -8.84
C LYS A 93 -12.29 -16.45 -8.28
N GLU A 94 -12.20 -17.39 -7.34
CA GLU A 94 -13.38 -18.00 -6.73
C GLU A 94 -14.26 -16.95 -6.05
N SER A 95 -13.67 -15.99 -5.33
CA SER A 95 -14.42 -14.87 -4.75
C SER A 95 -15.11 -14.01 -5.81
N ILE A 96 -14.46 -13.74 -6.94
CA ILE A 96 -15.06 -13.01 -8.06
C ILE A 96 -16.24 -13.78 -8.64
N ASP A 97 -16.10 -15.09 -8.86
CA ASP A 97 -17.18 -15.93 -9.38
C ASP A 97 -18.41 -15.92 -8.45
N HIS A 98 -18.21 -15.90 -7.13
CA HIS A 98 -19.31 -15.94 -6.14
C HIS A 98 -19.88 -14.56 -5.78
N SER A 99 -19.04 -13.52 -5.71
CA SER A 99 -19.39 -12.21 -5.14
C SER A 99 -19.15 -11.02 -6.07
N GLN A 100 -18.69 -11.28 -7.30
CA GLN A 100 -18.32 -10.27 -8.31
C GLN A 100 -17.17 -9.34 -7.89
N MET A 101 -16.48 -9.68 -6.79
CA MET A 101 -15.44 -8.87 -6.18
C MET A 101 -14.27 -9.76 -5.72
N PRO A 102 -13.04 -9.25 -5.75
CA PRO A 102 -11.90 -9.95 -5.17
C PRO A 102 -12.13 -10.20 -3.67
N LEU A 103 -11.54 -11.28 -3.17
CA LEU A 103 -11.49 -11.64 -1.75
C LEU A 103 -10.74 -10.55 -0.96
N SER A 104 -9.66 -10.03 -1.55
CA SER A 104 -8.93 -8.89 -1.01
C SER A 104 -9.56 -7.56 -1.47
N ASN A 105 -8.83 -6.79 -2.26
CA ASN A 105 -9.23 -5.52 -2.84
C ASN A 105 -8.56 -5.42 -4.22
N TYR A 106 -9.07 -4.55 -5.09
CA TYR A 106 -8.57 -4.41 -6.45
C TYR A 106 -7.11 -3.97 -6.49
N PHE A 107 -6.61 -3.23 -5.49
CA PHE A 107 -5.19 -2.87 -5.40
C PHE A 107 -4.32 -4.12 -5.24
N THR A 108 -4.66 -4.96 -4.26
CA THR A 108 -3.95 -6.21 -3.94
C THR A 108 -4.07 -7.23 -5.07
N PHE A 109 -5.28 -7.39 -5.59
CA PHE A 109 -5.59 -8.22 -6.75
C PHE A 109 -4.76 -7.83 -7.98
N SER A 110 -4.69 -6.54 -8.29
CA SER A 110 -3.87 -6.01 -9.39
C SER A 110 -2.38 -6.25 -9.13
N GLY A 111 -1.92 -6.11 -7.89
CA GLY A 111 -0.55 -6.44 -7.48
C GLY A 111 -0.20 -7.91 -7.75
N GLY A 112 -1.13 -8.84 -7.54
CA GLY A 112 -0.94 -10.26 -7.84
C GLY A 112 -0.83 -10.56 -9.34
N ILE A 113 -1.67 -9.92 -10.16
CA ILE A 113 -1.54 -9.98 -11.63
C ILE A 113 -0.17 -9.43 -12.06
N LEU A 114 0.20 -8.27 -11.55
CA LEU A 114 1.48 -7.63 -11.86
C LEU A 114 2.66 -8.53 -11.49
N ALA A 115 2.71 -9.06 -10.27
CA ALA A 115 3.79 -9.91 -9.81
C ALA A 115 3.95 -11.19 -10.64
N LEU A 116 2.83 -11.85 -11.01
CA LEU A 116 2.87 -13.01 -11.90
C LEU A 116 3.38 -12.64 -13.31
N CYS A 117 2.91 -11.53 -13.88
CA CYS A 117 3.39 -11.06 -15.18
C CYS A 117 4.90 -10.69 -15.14
N LEU A 118 5.36 -10.06 -14.06
CA LEU A 118 6.77 -9.72 -13.88
C LEU A 118 7.64 -10.98 -13.77
N ALA A 119 7.12 -12.02 -13.12
CA ALA A 119 7.73 -13.34 -13.03
C ALA A 119 7.77 -14.13 -14.35
N GLY A 120 7.27 -13.57 -15.46
CA GLY A 120 7.21 -14.26 -16.76
C GLY A 120 6.17 -15.39 -16.80
N VAL A 121 5.19 -15.34 -15.90
CA VAL A 121 4.17 -16.36 -15.74
C VAL A 121 2.88 -15.88 -16.39
N ARG A 122 2.30 -16.71 -17.25
CA ARG A 122 0.98 -16.43 -17.84
C ARG A 122 -0.08 -16.33 -16.75
N VAL A 123 -0.71 -15.16 -16.64
CA VAL A 123 -1.83 -14.91 -15.73
C VAL A 123 -3.09 -15.60 -16.26
N ASN A 124 -3.96 -16.05 -15.35
CA ASN A 124 -5.24 -16.63 -15.74
C ASN A 124 -6.09 -15.57 -16.46
N VAL A 125 -6.53 -15.87 -17.69
CA VAL A 125 -7.28 -14.96 -18.55
C VAL A 125 -8.54 -14.39 -17.89
N HIS A 126 -9.19 -15.16 -17.01
CA HIS A 126 -10.39 -14.72 -16.30
C HIS A 126 -10.08 -13.54 -15.37
N LEU A 127 -8.93 -13.55 -14.69
CA LEU A 127 -8.53 -12.48 -13.77
C LEU A 127 -8.24 -11.18 -14.52
N THR A 128 -7.47 -11.27 -15.61
CA THR A 128 -7.16 -10.11 -16.46
C THR A 128 -8.43 -9.57 -17.13
N THR A 129 -9.33 -10.45 -17.59
CA THR A 129 -10.60 -10.05 -18.21
C THR A 129 -11.53 -9.39 -17.19
N HIS A 130 -11.62 -9.92 -15.96
CA HIS A 130 -12.37 -9.28 -14.88
C HIS A 130 -11.86 -7.87 -14.61
N LEU A 131 -10.54 -7.71 -14.46
CA LEU A 131 -9.93 -6.40 -14.21
C LEU A 131 -10.28 -5.39 -15.33
N ILE A 132 -10.13 -5.80 -16.59
CA ILE A 132 -10.48 -4.99 -17.76
C ILE A 132 -11.97 -4.59 -17.70
N THR A 133 -12.86 -5.54 -17.46
CA THR A 133 -14.31 -5.31 -17.39
C THR A 133 -14.66 -4.28 -16.31
N VAL A 134 -14.15 -4.42 -15.08
CA VAL A 134 -14.49 -3.47 -14.01
C VAL A 134 -13.94 -2.07 -14.27
N ILE A 135 -12.78 -1.95 -14.91
CA ILE A 135 -12.22 -0.65 -15.35
C ILE A 135 -13.14 -0.02 -16.41
N GLN A 136 -13.52 -0.80 -17.43
CA GLN A 136 -14.38 -0.34 -18.52
C GLN A 136 -15.75 0.13 -18.04
N HIS A 137 -16.30 -0.51 -16.99
CA HIS A 137 -17.58 -0.12 -16.40
C HIS A 137 -17.48 0.91 -15.26
N ASN A 138 -16.28 1.42 -14.93
CA ASN A 138 -16.05 2.28 -13.75
C ASN A 138 -16.47 1.63 -12.42
N ALA A 139 -16.42 0.30 -12.33
CA ALA A 139 -16.86 -0.49 -11.18
C ALA A 139 -15.71 -0.92 -10.26
N LEU A 140 -14.52 -0.34 -10.44
CA LEU A 140 -13.36 -0.62 -9.60
C LEU A 140 -13.49 0.17 -8.29
N VAL A 141 -13.91 -0.52 -7.23
CA VAL A 141 -14.24 0.05 -5.91
C VAL A 141 -13.42 -0.65 -4.83
N ASP A 142 -12.66 0.12 -4.06
CA ASP A 142 -11.89 -0.37 -2.91
C ASP A 142 -12.26 0.43 -1.67
N ALA A 143 -12.62 -0.26 -0.57
CA ALA A 143 -13.06 0.37 0.68
C ALA A 143 -14.07 1.50 0.41
N GLY A 144 -15.10 1.23 -0.39
CA GLY A 144 -16.18 2.18 -0.71
C GLY A 144 -15.76 3.35 -1.60
N VAL A 145 -14.48 3.45 -1.97
CA VAL A 145 -13.95 4.49 -2.84
C VAL A 145 -13.93 3.96 -4.27
N MET A 146 -14.84 4.48 -5.09
CA MET A 146 -14.85 4.21 -6.52
C MET A 146 -13.68 4.91 -7.21
N GLY A 147 -12.88 4.14 -7.95
CA GLY A 147 -11.79 4.67 -8.76
C GLY A 147 -10.67 5.32 -7.95
N SER A 148 -10.32 4.76 -6.80
CA SER A 148 -9.14 5.19 -6.03
C SER A 148 -7.90 5.31 -6.93
N THR A 149 -7.16 6.41 -6.78
CA THR A 149 -5.94 6.70 -7.55
C THR A 149 -4.93 5.57 -7.42
N ASP A 150 -4.70 5.08 -6.20
CA ASP A 150 -3.74 4.01 -5.90
C ASP A 150 -4.12 2.70 -6.60
N THR A 151 -5.41 2.35 -6.56
CA THR A 151 -5.91 1.14 -7.22
C THR A 151 -5.81 1.25 -8.74
N LEU A 152 -6.20 2.38 -9.31
CA LEU A 152 -6.06 2.65 -10.74
C LEU A 152 -4.58 2.58 -11.17
N ALA A 153 -3.67 3.11 -10.35
CA ALA A 153 -2.24 3.06 -10.61
C ALA A 153 -1.71 1.62 -10.63
N MET A 154 -2.05 0.81 -9.61
CA MET A 154 -1.65 -0.60 -9.56
C MET A 154 -2.25 -1.42 -10.71
N ALA A 155 -3.54 -1.22 -11.02
CA ALA A 155 -4.21 -1.85 -12.15
C ALA A 155 -3.57 -1.48 -13.49
N GLY A 156 -3.23 -0.21 -13.68
CA GLY A 156 -2.56 0.29 -14.88
C GLY A 156 -1.19 -0.36 -15.08
N MET A 157 -0.40 -0.48 -14.02
CA MET A 157 0.88 -1.18 -14.04
C MET A 157 0.71 -2.68 -14.39
N ALA A 158 -0.27 -3.35 -13.78
CA ALA A 158 -0.56 -4.76 -14.04
C ALA A 158 -0.94 -5.01 -15.52
N LEU A 159 -1.89 -4.22 -16.05
CA LEU A 159 -2.34 -4.34 -17.43
C LEU A 159 -1.24 -3.94 -18.43
N SER A 160 -0.42 -2.93 -18.11
CA SER A 160 0.74 -2.58 -18.95
C SER A 160 1.76 -3.72 -19.00
N CYS A 161 2.01 -4.41 -17.88
CA CYS A 161 2.86 -5.59 -17.88
C CYS A 161 2.27 -6.68 -18.79
N GLU A 162 0.99 -7.01 -18.64
CA GLU A 162 0.31 -8.04 -19.46
C GLU A 162 0.43 -7.71 -20.96
N LYS A 163 0.20 -6.45 -21.33
CA LYS A 163 0.39 -5.95 -22.70
C LYS A 163 1.81 -6.19 -23.20
N ASN A 164 2.81 -5.76 -22.42
CA ASN A 164 4.22 -5.82 -22.83
C ASN A 164 4.79 -7.24 -22.81
N SER A 165 4.21 -8.15 -22.02
CA SER A 165 4.63 -9.56 -21.96
C SER A 165 4.27 -10.35 -23.24
N GLY A 166 3.23 -9.92 -23.96
CA GLY A 166 2.66 -10.67 -25.08
C GLY A 166 1.93 -11.98 -24.68
N LEU A 167 1.82 -12.29 -23.38
CA LEU A 167 1.20 -13.53 -22.89
C LEU A 167 -0.34 -13.47 -22.87
N TYR A 168 -0.92 -12.27 -22.87
CA TYR A 168 -2.36 -12.05 -22.97
C TYR A 168 -2.79 -11.82 -24.42
N THR A 169 -3.49 -12.78 -25.02
CA THR A 169 -3.89 -12.75 -26.44
C THR A 169 -5.41 -12.68 -26.67
N HIS A 170 -6.22 -12.70 -25.60
CA HIS A 170 -7.67 -12.90 -25.74
C HIS A 170 -8.41 -11.68 -26.30
N ASN A 171 -8.21 -10.49 -25.72
CA ASN A 171 -8.84 -9.26 -26.20
C ASN A 171 -7.90 -8.06 -26.01
N VAL A 172 -6.89 -7.97 -26.87
CA VAL A 172 -5.84 -6.95 -26.80
C VAL A 172 -6.42 -5.54 -26.94
N ALA A 173 -7.42 -5.33 -27.80
CA ALA A 173 -8.07 -4.03 -27.95
C ALA A 173 -8.76 -3.57 -26.66
N ALA A 174 -9.47 -4.45 -25.95
CA ALA A 174 -10.09 -4.12 -24.67
C ALA A 174 -9.04 -3.83 -23.58
N LEU A 175 -7.93 -4.57 -23.57
CA LEU A 175 -6.79 -4.33 -22.68
C LEU A 175 -6.21 -2.92 -22.91
N GLU A 176 -5.94 -2.56 -24.16
CA GLU A 176 -5.43 -1.23 -24.52
C GLU A 176 -6.41 -0.11 -24.17
N ALA A 177 -7.70 -0.32 -24.43
CA ALA A 177 -8.74 0.64 -24.05
C ALA A 177 -8.80 0.84 -22.53
N ALA A 178 -8.65 -0.23 -21.73
CA ALA A 178 -8.61 -0.13 -20.28
C ALA A 178 -7.36 0.64 -19.79
N ILE A 179 -6.19 0.37 -20.37
CA ILE A 179 -4.94 1.12 -20.06
C ILE A 179 -5.12 2.61 -20.39
N THR A 180 -5.66 2.94 -21.56
CA THR A 180 -5.94 4.34 -21.94
C THR A 180 -6.91 5.00 -20.97
N LYS A 181 -8.00 4.33 -20.60
CA LYS A 181 -8.97 4.86 -19.63
C LYS A 181 -8.35 5.13 -18.26
N ILE A 182 -7.42 4.28 -17.80
CA ILE A 182 -6.69 4.52 -16.55
C ILE A 182 -5.78 5.74 -16.69
N LYS A 183 -5.00 5.82 -17.78
CA LYS A 183 -4.14 6.97 -18.05
C LYS A 183 -4.92 8.28 -18.00
N ASP A 184 -6.04 8.36 -18.73
CA ASP A 184 -6.87 9.58 -18.77
C ASP A 184 -7.32 10.02 -17.36
N LYS A 185 -7.67 9.06 -16.50
CA LYS A 185 -8.03 9.35 -15.10
C LYS A 185 -6.85 9.83 -14.26
N LEU A 186 -5.67 9.22 -14.43
CA LEU A 186 -4.47 9.56 -13.65
C LEU A 186 -3.79 10.84 -14.16
N GLU A 187 -3.95 11.21 -15.42
CA GLU A 187 -3.42 12.45 -16.01
C GLU A 187 -4.23 13.70 -15.58
N THR A 188 -5.36 13.49 -14.90
CA THR A 188 -6.17 14.57 -14.31
C THR A 188 -5.49 15.07 -13.03
N THR A 189 -4.62 16.07 -13.18
CA THR A 189 -3.98 16.74 -12.05
C THR A 189 -4.94 17.72 -11.37
N LYS A 190 -4.99 17.68 -10.04
CA LYS A 190 -5.73 18.67 -9.24
C LYS A 190 -5.04 20.04 -9.24
N PRO A 191 -5.74 21.13 -8.85
CA PRO A 191 -5.13 22.46 -8.76
C PRO A 191 -3.92 22.56 -7.81
N ASP A 192 -3.81 21.64 -6.85
CA ASP A 192 -2.70 21.54 -5.90
C ASP A 192 -1.51 20.70 -6.42
N PHE A 193 -1.54 20.35 -7.72
CA PHE A 193 -0.54 19.56 -8.45
C PHE A 193 -0.45 18.09 -8.06
N HIS A 194 -1.34 17.59 -7.19
CA HIS A 194 -1.43 16.17 -6.86
C HIS A 194 -2.23 15.38 -7.91
N ILE A 195 -1.89 14.11 -8.02
CA ILE A 195 -2.74 13.08 -8.64
C ILE A 195 -3.35 12.29 -7.48
N GLY A 196 -4.66 12.46 -7.24
CA GLY A 196 -5.29 11.96 -6.03
C GLY A 196 -4.98 12.84 -4.82
N ASN A 197 -4.02 12.44 -3.99
CA ASN A 197 -3.50 13.22 -2.85
C ASN A 197 -1.97 13.09 -2.77
N LYS A 198 -1.33 13.73 -1.78
CA LYS A 198 0.13 13.65 -1.56
C LYS A 198 0.68 12.22 -1.49
N PHE A 199 -0.02 11.28 -0.87
CA PHE A 199 0.42 9.88 -0.73
C PHE A 199 0.12 9.00 -1.95
N SER A 200 -0.92 9.31 -2.73
CA SER A 200 -1.23 8.61 -4.00
C SER A 200 -0.40 9.12 -5.17
N THR A 201 0.10 10.36 -5.10
CA THR A 201 0.84 11.00 -6.21
C THR A 201 2.07 10.19 -6.65
N PRO A 202 2.94 9.67 -5.75
CA PRO A 202 4.09 8.91 -6.16
C PRO A 202 3.75 7.65 -6.96
N ILE A 203 2.81 6.83 -6.50
CA ILE A 203 2.42 5.60 -7.22
C ILE A 203 1.69 5.92 -8.53
N ALA A 204 0.96 7.03 -8.60
CA ALA A 204 0.37 7.49 -9.85
C ALA A 204 1.44 7.88 -10.89
N ILE A 205 2.51 8.56 -10.48
CA ILE A 205 3.66 8.85 -11.36
C ILE A 205 4.27 7.54 -11.86
N MET A 206 4.52 6.56 -10.96
CA MET A 206 5.04 5.24 -11.34
C MET A 206 4.15 4.59 -12.41
N ALA A 207 2.83 4.61 -12.23
CA ALA A 207 1.89 4.02 -13.17
C ALA A 207 1.84 4.74 -14.52
N LEU A 208 1.87 6.08 -14.53
CA LEU A 208 1.92 6.86 -15.77
C LEU A 208 3.18 6.56 -16.57
N VAL A 209 4.33 6.45 -15.90
CA VAL A 209 5.60 6.02 -16.52
C VAL A 209 5.47 4.60 -17.09
N ALA A 210 4.98 3.65 -16.31
CA ALA A 210 4.81 2.27 -16.71
C ALA A 210 3.86 2.08 -17.91
N MET A 211 2.87 2.95 -18.06
CA MET A 211 1.90 2.91 -19.17
C MET A 211 2.33 3.77 -20.37
N GLY A 212 3.51 4.39 -20.33
CA GLY A 212 4.06 5.22 -21.40
C GLY A 212 3.32 6.54 -21.63
N SER A 213 2.76 7.12 -20.56
CA SER A 213 2.10 8.44 -20.62
C SER A 213 3.07 9.53 -21.10
N GLN A 214 2.56 10.48 -21.89
CA GLN A 214 3.30 11.65 -22.38
C GLN A 214 2.95 12.92 -21.59
N LYS A 215 2.19 12.80 -20.49
CA LYS A 215 1.77 13.93 -19.66
C LYS A 215 3.01 14.64 -19.09
N ASP A 216 3.03 15.96 -19.19
CA ASP A 216 4.00 16.76 -18.45
C ASP A 216 3.70 16.69 -16.94
N LEU A 217 4.64 16.10 -16.20
CA LEU A 217 4.57 15.92 -14.76
C LEU A 217 5.48 16.91 -14.01
N THR A 218 6.03 17.94 -14.65
CA THR A 218 7.02 18.84 -14.05
C THR A 218 6.51 19.48 -12.74
N SER A 219 5.32 20.08 -12.74
CA SER A 219 4.75 20.68 -11.51
C SER A 219 4.45 19.65 -10.42
N THR A 220 3.95 18.48 -10.81
CA THR A 220 3.68 17.36 -9.88
C THR A 220 4.98 16.85 -9.26
N MET A 221 6.06 16.72 -10.03
CA MET A 221 7.38 16.31 -9.53
C MET A 221 8.00 17.35 -8.59
N LEU A 222 7.84 18.65 -8.90
CA LEU A 222 8.29 19.73 -8.01
C LEU A 222 7.54 19.70 -6.67
N LYS A 223 6.22 19.48 -6.72
CA LYS A 223 5.38 19.34 -5.53
C LYS A 223 5.79 18.14 -4.68
N LEU A 224 5.95 16.97 -5.29
CA LEU A 224 6.42 15.75 -4.62
C LEU A 224 7.80 15.95 -3.96
N ARG A 225 8.73 16.61 -4.67
CA ARG A 225 10.07 16.91 -4.14
C ARG A 225 10.01 17.82 -2.92
N ALA A 226 9.24 18.89 -2.98
CA ALA A 226 9.10 19.83 -1.86
C ALA A 226 8.53 19.13 -0.61
N GLU A 227 7.56 18.24 -0.79
CA GLU A 227 6.96 17.48 0.31
C GLU A 227 7.89 16.42 0.90
N ALA A 228 8.71 15.78 0.05
CA ALA A 228 9.76 14.87 0.52
C ALA A 228 10.81 15.62 1.35
N GLN A 229 11.22 16.80 0.89
CA GLN A 229 12.15 17.66 1.63
C GLN A 229 11.58 18.19 2.95
N SER A 230 10.26 18.37 3.04
CA SER A 230 9.58 18.78 4.27
C SER A 230 9.26 17.63 5.24
N GLY A 231 9.73 16.41 4.97
CA GLY A 231 9.50 15.25 5.84
C GLY A 231 8.08 14.68 5.79
N THR A 232 7.30 14.97 4.73
CA THR A 232 5.90 14.51 4.60
C THR A 232 5.78 12.98 4.59
N TYR A 233 6.75 12.28 3.98
CA TYR A 233 6.73 10.84 3.80
C TYR A 233 7.58 10.11 4.86
N TYR A 234 7.32 10.35 6.15
CA TYR A 234 8.06 9.68 7.23
C TYR A 234 7.65 8.21 7.43
N ASN A 235 6.42 7.83 7.04
CA ASN A 235 5.99 6.44 7.04
C ASN A 235 6.85 5.64 6.02
N PRO A 236 7.51 4.53 6.41
CA PRO A 236 8.44 3.83 5.52
C PRO A 236 7.79 3.32 4.21
N MET A 237 6.53 2.92 4.27
CA MET A 237 5.76 2.49 3.10
C MET A 237 5.50 3.68 2.17
N ALA A 238 5.06 4.83 2.70
CA ALA A 238 4.91 6.07 1.94
C ALA A 238 6.25 6.55 1.34
N LEU A 239 7.33 6.48 2.12
CA LEU A 239 8.67 6.90 1.70
C LEU A 239 9.17 6.08 0.52
N SER A 240 8.95 4.76 0.54
CA SER A 240 9.35 3.88 -0.55
C SER A 240 8.62 4.20 -1.87
N TYR A 241 7.33 4.56 -1.81
CA TYR A 241 6.62 5.07 -2.98
C TYR A 241 7.14 6.43 -3.43
N ALA A 242 7.36 7.36 -2.50
CA ALA A 242 7.92 8.67 -2.81
C ALA A 242 9.28 8.55 -3.52
N LEU A 243 10.17 7.67 -3.04
CA LEU A 243 11.49 7.42 -3.63
C LEU A 243 11.38 6.92 -5.07
N MET A 244 10.55 5.90 -5.33
CA MET A 244 10.34 5.38 -6.69
C MET A 244 9.68 6.42 -7.60
N GLY A 245 8.68 7.15 -7.11
CA GLY A 245 8.01 8.22 -7.85
C GLY A 245 8.97 9.35 -8.23
N LEU A 246 9.81 9.81 -7.30
CA LEU A 246 10.83 10.84 -7.53
C LEU A 246 11.86 10.43 -8.59
N GLN A 247 12.22 9.14 -8.62
CA GLN A 247 13.15 8.59 -9.59
C GLN A 247 12.48 8.12 -10.89
N ARG A 248 11.14 8.25 -10.99
CA ARG A 248 10.33 7.73 -12.09
C ARG A 248 10.59 6.25 -12.36
N LYS A 249 10.80 5.48 -11.30
CA LYS A 249 10.99 4.03 -11.32
C LYS A 249 9.67 3.33 -11.08
N THR A 250 9.51 2.16 -11.68
CA THR A 250 8.28 1.39 -11.70
C THR A 250 8.56 -0.05 -11.29
N TYR A 251 7.54 -0.81 -10.91
CA TYR A 251 7.75 -2.23 -10.63
C TYR A 251 8.19 -3.02 -11.88
N GLN A 252 7.92 -2.52 -13.09
CA GLN A 252 8.39 -3.14 -14.32
C GLN A 252 9.91 -3.09 -14.47
N ASP A 253 10.56 -2.11 -13.85
CA ASP A 253 12.01 -1.94 -13.89
C ASP A 253 12.77 -3.05 -13.15
N VAL A 254 12.09 -3.86 -12.32
CA VAL A 254 12.73 -5.02 -11.66
C VAL A 254 13.29 -6.03 -12.66
N LYS A 255 12.74 -6.08 -13.90
CA LYS A 255 13.25 -6.94 -14.98
C LYS A 255 14.61 -6.49 -15.52
N ASN A 256 14.98 -5.24 -15.29
CA ASN A 256 16.20 -4.62 -15.80
C ASN A 256 17.29 -4.51 -14.73
N VAL A 257 17.03 -4.99 -13.51
CA VAL A 257 18.01 -4.97 -12.41
C VAL A 257 19.17 -5.90 -12.74
N ASN A 258 20.40 -5.41 -12.56
CA ASN A 258 21.62 -6.15 -12.82
C ASN A 258 22.52 -6.17 -11.58
N CYS A 259 22.51 -7.29 -10.86
CA CYS A 259 23.25 -7.43 -9.61
C CYS A 259 24.77 -7.71 -9.75
N GLN A 260 25.33 -7.77 -10.96
CA GLN A 260 26.74 -8.17 -11.15
C GLN A 260 27.76 -7.03 -11.05
N ASN A 261 27.36 -5.77 -11.25
CA ASN A 261 28.28 -4.61 -11.29
C ASN A 261 27.71 -3.38 -10.59
N GLU A 262 26.97 -3.58 -9.50
CA GLU A 262 26.32 -2.48 -8.80
C GLU A 262 27.35 -1.66 -8.02
N GLN A 263 27.21 -0.35 -8.08
CA GLN A 263 28.07 0.56 -7.35
C GLN A 263 27.55 0.71 -5.93
N ASN A 264 28.38 0.40 -4.94
CA ASN A 264 28.09 0.68 -3.54
C ASN A 264 28.44 2.14 -3.20
N ASN A 265 27.65 3.06 -3.73
CA ASN A 265 27.92 4.50 -3.75
C ASN A 265 27.20 5.31 -2.66
N LEU A 266 26.27 4.70 -1.92
CA LEU A 266 25.52 5.37 -0.86
C LEU A 266 26.24 5.22 0.49
N VAL A 267 26.94 6.26 0.90
CA VAL A 267 27.49 6.42 2.24
C VAL A 267 26.46 7.16 3.09
N LEU A 268 25.95 6.50 4.14
CA LEU A 268 25.07 7.16 5.09
C LEU A 268 25.91 8.01 6.04
N GLU A 269 25.60 9.30 6.10
CA GLU A 269 26.11 10.14 7.17
C GLU A 269 25.54 9.65 8.52
N PRO A 270 26.29 9.77 9.63
CA PRO A 270 25.75 9.51 10.95
C PRO A 270 24.45 10.29 11.12
N ALA A 271 23.40 9.62 11.61
CA ALA A 271 22.15 10.31 11.90
C ALA A 271 22.48 11.46 12.88
N VAL A 272 22.37 12.70 12.39
CA VAL A 272 22.43 13.86 13.27
C VAL A 272 21.21 13.75 14.15
N GLU A 273 21.41 13.63 15.47
CA GLU A 273 20.32 13.80 16.42
C GLU A 273 19.77 15.21 16.21
N VAL A 274 18.68 15.31 15.46
CA VAL A 274 17.96 16.57 15.33
C VAL A 274 17.44 16.86 16.72
N GLU A 275 17.97 17.91 17.35
CA GLU A 275 17.38 18.49 18.54
C GLU A 275 15.92 18.78 18.21
N LEU A 276 15.02 17.96 18.76
CA LEU A 276 13.60 18.19 18.63
C LEU A 276 13.34 19.55 19.25
N GLU A 277 12.98 20.53 18.42
CA GLU A 277 12.51 21.82 18.93
C GLU A 277 11.44 21.52 19.97
N VAL A 278 11.67 22.02 21.19
CA VAL A 278 10.71 21.91 22.29
C VAL A 278 9.47 22.68 21.85
N VAL A 279 8.53 21.96 21.21
CA VAL A 279 7.22 22.51 20.89
C VAL A 279 6.66 23.02 22.21
N PRO A 280 6.23 24.29 22.29
CA PRO A 280 5.62 24.82 23.49
C PRO A 280 4.59 23.82 24.01
N ASN A 281 4.52 23.61 25.33
CA ASN A 281 3.60 22.65 25.98
C ASN A 281 2.13 23.12 25.92
N GLN A 282 1.73 23.64 24.76
CA GLN A 282 0.38 24.00 24.39
C GLN A 282 -0.40 22.71 24.21
N LYS A 283 -1.41 22.57 25.05
CA LYS A 283 -2.38 21.48 24.94
C LYS A 283 -3.44 21.84 23.90
N ALA A 284 -3.87 20.85 23.15
CA ALA A 284 -5.03 20.89 22.29
C ALA A 284 -6.12 20.00 22.89
N THR A 285 -7.37 20.48 22.87
CA THR A 285 -8.55 19.70 23.20
C THR A 285 -8.96 18.89 21.99
N VAL A 286 -9.11 17.57 22.15
CA VAL A 286 -9.49 16.66 21.08
C VAL A 286 -10.79 15.99 21.48
N VAL A 287 -11.79 16.10 20.62
CA VAL A 287 -13.06 15.38 20.73
C VAL A 287 -13.00 14.20 19.78
N VAL A 288 -13.22 12.99 20.29
CA VAL A 288 -13.29 11.77 19.49
C VAL A 288 -14.73 11.27 19.47
N GLU A 289 -15.32 11.26 18.28
CA GLU A 289 -16.66 10.75 18.03
C GLU A 289 -16.57 9.36 17.41
N VAL A 290 -16.98 8.33 18.14
CA VAL A 290 -17.09 6.97 17.61
C VAL A 290 -18.51 6.76 17.10
N VAL A 291 -18.65 6.66 15.77
CA VAL A 291 -19.92 6.40 15.10
C VAL A 291 -19.99 4.91 14.75
N LYS A 292 -20.83 4.18 15.48
CA LYS A 292 -21.07 2.75 15.28
C LYS A 292 -21.87 2.48 14.01
N SER A 293 -21.87 1.22 13.58
CA SER A 293 -22.58 0.79 12.36
C SER A 293 -24.10 0.99 12.41
N ASN A 294 -24.70 1.02 13.60
CA ASN A 294 -26.12 1.32 13.82
C ASN A 294 -26.42 2.83 13.95
N GLY A 295 -25.44 3.71 13.73
CA GLY A 295 -25.57 5.15 13.86
C GLY A 295 -25.41 5.69 15.28
N GLN A 296 -25.20 4.84 16.29
CA GLN A 296 -24.98 5.28 17.66
C GLN A 296 -23.63 6.02 17.77
N ILE A 297 -23.66 7.20 18.40
CA ILE A 297 -22.48 8.06 18.59
C ILE A 297 -22.05 8.00 20.04
N HIS A 298 -20.77 7.72 20.27
CA HIS A 298 -20.11 7.84 21.57
C HIS A 298 -19.06 8.93 21.49
N ILE A 299 -19.08 9.88 22.42
CA ILE A 299 -18.19 11.04 22.40
C ILE A 299 -17.23 10.94 23.58
N TYR A 300 -15.95 11.14 23.28
CA TYR A 300 -14.88 11.15 24.27
C TYR A 300 -14.03 12.40 24.10
N THR A 301 -13.55 12.94 25.21
CA THR A 301 -12.72 14.16 25.18
C THR A 301 -11.40 13.91 25.89
N THR A 302 -10.30 14.37 25.29
CA THR A 302 -8.98 14.35 25.90
C THR A 302 -8.21 15.64 25.59
N HIS A 303 -7.10 15.82 26.29
CA HIS A 303 -6.17 16.93 26.08
C HIS A 303 -4.79 16.36 25.82
N VAL A 304 -4.18 16.74 24.70
CA VAL A 304 -2.87 16.26 24.26
C VAL A 304 -1.96 17.43 23.93
N SER A 305 -0.64 17.26 24.06
CA SER A 305 0.30 18.26 23.57
C SER A 305 0.24 18.32 22.05
N LYS A 306 0.34 19.52 21.47
CA LYS A 306 0.42 19.68 20.01
C LYS A 306 1.58 18.84 19.43
N GLY A 307 1.36 18.23 18.28
CA GLY A 307 2.31 17.30 17.65
C GLY A 307 2.16 15.85 18.10
N THR A 308 1.28 15.54 19.07
CA THR A 308 1.00 14.17 19.50
C THR A 308 0.23 13.39 18.42
N SER A 309 0.50 12.09 18.29
CA SER A 309 -0.23 11.23 17.35
C SER A 309 -1.69 10.99 17.76
N LEU A 310 -2.56 10.69 16.80
CA LEU A 310 -3.92 10.25 17.12
C LEU A 310 -3.93 8.96 17.96
N LEU A 311 -3.04 8.01 17.69
CA LEU A 311 -2.90 6.78 18.48
C LEU A 311 -2.70 7.09 19.96
N THR A 312 -1.76 7.99 20.28
CA THR A 312 -1.51 8.41 21.67
C THR A 312 -2.73 9.10 22.29
N ALA A 313 -3.49 9.88 21.50
CA ALA A 313 -4.74 10.46 21.99
C ALA A 313 -5.79 9.38 22.33
N LEU A 314 -5.92 8.33 21.50
CA LEU A 314 -6.81 7.18 21.77
C LEU A 314 -6.36 6.40 23.01
N GLU A 315 -5.05 6.20 23.20
CA GLU A 315 -4.49 5.56 24.39
C GLU A 315 -4.82 6.35 25.67
N LEU A 316 -4.72 7.68 25.63
CA LEU A 316 -5.08 8.54 26.75
C LEU A 316 -6.58 8.50 27.06
N ILE A 317 -7.44 8.40 26.04
CA ILE A 317 -8.88 8.23 26.23
C ILE A 317 -9.16 6.88 26.90
N ARG A 318 -8.56 5.80 26.41
CA ARG A 318 -8.72 4.43 26.96
C ARG A 318 -8.29 4.36 28.42
N ALA A 319 -7.20 5.03 28.78
CA ALA A 319 -6.71 5.05 30.17
C ALA A 319 -7.66 5.78 31.14
N LYS A 320 -8.47 6.73 30.64
CA LYS A 320 -9.35 7.57 31.48
C LYS A 320 -10.82 7.15 31.43
N ASN A 321 -11.24 6.42 30.40
CA ASN A 321 -12.63 6.08 30.16
C ASN A 321 -12.75 4.57 29.92
N ALA A 322 -13.28 3.86 30.91
CA ALA A 322 -13.50 2.41 30.82
C ALA A 322 -14.45 2.01 29.67
N GLY A 323 -15.30 2.94 29.22
CA GLY A 323 -16.21 2.75 28.07
C GLY A 323 -15.57 2.99 26.70
N PHE A 324 -14.28 3.34 26.61
CA PHE A 324 -13.57 3.46 25.34
C PHE A 324 -12.55 2.33 25.19
N THR A 325 -12.78 1.45 24.23
CA THR A 325 -11.86 0.36 23.89
C THR A 325 -11.47 0.44 22.43
N PHE A 326 -10.23 0.08 22.11
CA PHE A 326 -9.80 -0.09 20.74
C PHE A 326 -8.66 -1.10 20.64
N GLU A 327 -8.58 -1.74 19.47
CA GLU A 327 -7.52 -2.66 19.10
C GLU A 327 -6.93 -2.26 17.75
N VAL A 328 -5.67 -2.62 17.54
CA VAL A 328 -4.96 -2.39 16.30
C VAL A 328 -4.34 -3.69 15.79
N GLU A 329 -4.29 -3.83 14.48
CA GLU A 329 -3.59 -4.90 13.80
C GLU A 329 -2.33 -4.35 13.10
N PRO A 330 -1.18 -5.06 13.15
CA PRO A 330 0.01 -4.64 12.43
C PRO A 330 -0.24 -4.69 10.92
N SER A 331 0.22 -3.68 10.20
CA SER A 331 0.21 -3.64 8.73
C SER A 331 1.51 -3.04 8.19
N GLN A 332 1.73 -3.17 6.89
CA GLN A 332 2.88 -2.53 6.22
C GLN A 332 2.85 -0.99 6.31
N TRP A 333 1.67 -0.40 6.55
CA TRP A 333 1.49 1.03 6.75
C TRP A 333 1.52 1.45 8.23
N GLY A 334 1.79 0.53 9.16
CA GLY A 334 1.69 0.76 10.60
C GLY A 334 0.42 0.15 11.20
N PRO A 335 0.06 0.49 12.45
CA PRO A 335 -1.09 -0.10 13.13
C PRO A 335 -2.41 0.34 12.48
N TYR A 336 -3.15 -0.63 11.96
CA TYR A 336 -4.49 -0.48 11.41
C TYR A 336 -5.52 -0.58 12.52
N LEU A 337 -6.42 0.39 12.63
CA LEU A 337 -7.50 0.37 13.63
C LEU A 337 -8.50 -0.74 13.27
N SER A 338 -8.55 -1.82 14.06
CA SER A 338 -9.33 -3.02 13.74
C SER A 338 -10.58 -3.19 14.59
N ASN A 339 -10.58 -2.71 15.84
CA ASN A 339 -11.75 -2.71 16.72
C ASN A 339 -11.88 -1.36 17.43
N VAL A 340 -13.10 -0.84 17.54
CA VAL A 340 -13.43 0.27 18.44
C VAL A 340 -14.75 0.00 19.13
N ASN A 341 -14.79 0.11 20.46
CA ASN A 341 -15.97 -0.08 21.30
C ASN A 341 -16.73 -1.39 21.03
N GLY A 342 -15.98 -2.46 20.73
CA GLY A 342 -16.50 -3.81 20.50
C GLY A 342 -16.92 -4.09 19.05
N GLU A 343 -16.94 -3.10 18.16
CA GLU A 343 -17.21 -3.34 16.74
C GLU A 343 -15.89 -3.57 15.97
N HIS A 344 -15.86 -4.61 15.15
CA HIS A 344 -14.73 -4.89 14.29
C HIS A 344 -14.90 -4.25 12.90
N ALA A 345 -13.79 -3.76 12.37
CA ALA A 345 -13.59 -3.53 10.95
C ALA A 345 -12.85 -4.74 10.37
N ARG A 346 -13.49 -5.45 9.45
CA ARG A 346 -12.92 -6.63 8.80
C ARG A 346 -13.22 -6.58 7.32
N GLN A 347 -12.24 -7.00 6.53
CA GLN A 347 -12.38 -7.11 5.08
C GLN A 347 -13.45 -8.14 4.67
N SER A 348 -13.55 -9.25 5.41
CA SER A 348 -14.60 -10.27 5.21
C SER A 348 -16.01 -9.70 5.27
N ASP A 349 -16.21 -8.72 6.15
CA ASP A 349 -17.51 -8.11 6.43
C ASP A 349 -17.68 -6.81 5.62
N ARG A 350 -16.69 -6.49 4.79
CA ARG A 350 -16.56 -5.23 4.03
C ARG A 350 -16.79 -4.01 4.91
N ARG A 351 -16.18 -4.01 6.09
CA ARG A 351 -16.29 -2.91 7.06
C ARG A 351 -14.93 -2.31 7.36
N ALA A 352 -14.89 -0.99 7.42
CA ALA A 352 -13.70 -0.22 7.78
C ALA A 352 -14.05 0.93 8.73
N TRP A 353 -13.07 1.30 9.55
CA TRP A 353 -13.10 2.54 10.32
C TRP A 353 -12.59 3.69 9.45
N TYR A 354 -13.49 4.60 9.10
CA TYR A 354 -13.16 5.84 8.41
C TYR A 354 -12.80 6.89 9.45
N LEU A 355 -11.63 7.51 9.26
CA LEU A 355 -11.13 8.54 10.14
C LEU A 355 -11.35 9.89 9.47
N LEU A 356 -12.05 10.80 10.16
CA LEU A 356 -12.29 12.16 9.68
C LEU A 356 -11.78 13.17 10.69
N LEU A 357 -11.22 14.26 10.18
CA LEU A 357 -10.84 15.46 10.92
C LEU A 357 -11.81 16.57 10.53
N ASP A 358 -12.63 17.02 11.48
CA ASP A 358 -13.63 18.07 11.26
C ASP A 358 -14.52 17.81 10.03
N GLY A 359 -14.90 16.54 9.83
CA GLY A 359 -15.71 16.06 8.71
C GLY A 359 -14.95 15.77 7.41
N VAL A 360 -13.64 16.01 7.35
CA VAL A 360 -12.80 15.73 6.18
C VAL A 360 -12.02 14.43 6.38
N PRO A 361 -12.01 13.48 5.43
CA PRO A 361 -11.24 12.24 5.57
C PRO A 361 -9.75 12.49 5.81
N LEU A 362 -9.18 11.79 6.79
CA LEU A 362 -7.74 11.79 7.01
C LEU A 362 -7.02 11.09 5.85
N SER A 363 -5.85 11.62 5.51
CA SER A 363 -4.93 11.00 4.54
C SER A 363 -3.81 10.20 5.19
N GLU A 364 -3.78 10.14 6.52
CA GLU A 364 -2.74 9.49 7.34
C GLU A 364 -3.37 8.56 8.38
N GLY A 365 -2.65 7.52 8.77
CA GLY A 365 -3.08 6.58 9.81
C GLY A 365 -2.98 7.17 11.22
N ILE A 366 -3.48 6.42 12.21
CA ILE A 366 -3.57 6.89 13.60
C ILE A 366 -2.20 7.18 14.26
N THR A 367 -1.14 6.46 13.88
CA THR A 367 0.23 6.70 14.42
C THR A 367 0.88 7.93 13.81
N ASP A 368 0.45 8.20 12.59
CA ASP A 368 1.08 9.06 11.63
C ASP A 368 0.53 10.47 11.80
N PHE A 369 -0.80 10.62 11.73
CA PHE A 369 -1.47 11.90 11.88
C PHE A 369 -1.12 12.61 13.20
N LYS A 370 -0.67 13.87 13.10
CA LYS A 370 -0.29 14.71 14.24
C LYS A 370 -1.36 15.75 14.55
N ILE A 371 -1.73 15.84 15.82
CA ILE A 371 -2.75 16.77 16.31
C ILE A 371 -2.10 18.13 16.58
N ILE A 372 -2.43 19.14 15.78
CA ILE A 372 -1.80 20.47 15.86
C ILE A 372 -2.69 21.54 16.52
N GLY A 373 -3.96 21.24 16.75
CA GLY A 373 -4.93 22.18 17.30
C GLY A 373 -6.18 21.48 17.83
N PRO A 374 -7.17 22.26 18.31
CA PRO A 374 -8.45 21.72 18.72
C PRO A 374 -9.21 21.18 17.51
N HIS A 375 -9.61 19.92 17.57
CA HIS A 375 -10.26 19.23 16.45
C HIS A 375 -11.29 18.22 16.94
N VAL A 376 -12.26 17.93 16.06
CA VAL A 376 -13.15 16.77 16.17
C VAL A 376 -12.61 15.67 15.27
N ILE A 377 -12.30 14.52 15.87
CA ILE A 377 -11.92 13.31 15.16
C ILE A 377 -13.12 12.36 15.15
N THR A 378 -13.68 12.10 13.98
CA THR A 378 -14.74 11.11 13.83
C THR A 378 -14.15 9.77 13.39
N ILE A 379 -14.45 8.71 14.13
CA ILE A 379 -14.10 7.32 13.82
C ILE A 379 -15.39 6.59 13.48
N LYS A 380 -15.66 6.42 12.18
CA LYS A 380 -16.95 5.95 11.67
C LYS A 380 -16.86 4.55 11.08
N ASN A 381 -17.63 3.61 11.62
CA ASN A 381 -17.76 2.27 11.05
C ASN A 381 -18.65 2.33 9.81
N THR A 382 -18.11 1.98 8.66
CA THR A 382 -18.85 2.03 7.39
C THR A 382 -18.70 0.70 6.65
N THR A 383 -19.80 0.24 6.04
CA THR A 383 -19.83 -0.92 5.14
C THR A 383 -19.63 -0.47 3.69
N TYR A 384 -18.94 -1.26 2.86
CA TYR A 384 -18.63 -0.93 1.47
C TYR A 384 -18.76 -2.06 0.47
#